data_AF-A0A1V1T6D8-F1
#
_entry.id   AF-A0A1V1T6D8-F1
#
_cell.length_a   1.000
_cell.length_b   1.000
_cell.length_c   1.000
_cell.angle_alpha   90.00
_cell.angle_beta   90.00
_cell.angle_gamma   90.00
#
_symmetry.space_group_name_H-M   'P 1'
#
loop_
_entity.id
_entity.type
_entity.pdbx_description
1 polymer ?
#
loop_
_entity_poly.entity_id
_entity_poly.type
_entity_poly.pdbx_seq_one_letter_code
_entity_poly.pdbx_strand_id
1 'polypeptide(L)'
;MEDTKYERLSIDRASSGLPLLTSLPLDSEDTSFSKRKPRWGISSTVSLLLIYCALSTTVATIVMAMVLSQLRTNASSCKQSSQTEHSFEATFGGDLSYMSVDHKYDPLWEDLGAKGLIVKLPDEKYDGKLRPGSISMFHQLHCLSSLRHAIQEAREGKDPGLDWQDNDHWPHCMDYLRKTLLCWADDLIERPFVFDNGTVSSFIDGAQDVRKCGDNRQLIQLMRDHGKEVYTRPFPY
;
A
#
# COMPACT_ATOMS: atom_id res chain seq x y z
N MET A 1 -23.95 2.48 17.84
CA MET A 1 -22.90 2.93 16.89
C MET A 1 -22.10 1.68 16.58
N GLU A 2 -22.14 1.22 15.33
CA GLU A 2 -21.90 -0.19 15.00
C GLU A 2 -20.41 -0.54 14.85
N ASP A 3 -20.03 -1.70 15.40
CA ASP A 3 -18.73 -2.33 15.18
C ASP A 3 -18.64 -2.94 13.77
N THR A 4 -17.65 -2.52 12.98
CA THR A 4 -17.39 -3.11 11.66
C THR A 4 -16.57 -4.41 11.78
N LYS A 5 -17.29 -5.52 11.84
CA LYS A 5 -16.80 -6.90 11.85
C LYS A 5 -15.96 -7.23 10.61
N TYR A 6 -14.66 -7.52 10.80
CA TYR A 6 -13.83 -8.18 9.77
C TYR A 6 -14.08 -9.69 9.76
N GLU A 7 -14.63 -10.22 8.67
CA GLU A 7 -15.01 -11.64 8.55
C GLU A 7 -14.00 -12.41 7.69
N ARG A 8 -13.23 -13.30 8.31
CA ARG A 8 -12.25 -14.18 7.64
C ARG A 8 -12.91 -15.51 7.26
N LEU A 9 -13.17 -15.71 5.98
CA LEU A 9 -13.78 -16.94 5.46
C LEU A 9 -12.85 -18.16 5.59
N SER A 10 -13.31 -19.17 6.33
CA SER A 10 -12.78 -20.54 6.33
C SER A 10 -13.74 -21.46 5.57
N ILE A 11 -13.21 -22.34 4.72
CA ILE A 11 -14.01 -23.29 3.92
C ILE A 11 -13.79 -24.71 4.45
N ASP A 12 -14.85 -25.28 5.05
CA ASP A 12 -14.91 -26.69 5.39
C ASP A 12 -15.36 -27.55 4.20
N ARG A 13 -15.00 -28.84 4.18
CA ARG A 13 -15.35 -29.79 3.11
C ARG A 13 -15.96 -31.07 3.69
N ALA A 14 -17.24 -31.29 3.40
CA ALA A 14 -17.99 -32.48 3.80
C ALA A 14 -18.10 -33.54 2.68
N SER A 15 -18.57 -34.74 3.04
CA SER A 15 -18.48 -36.01 2.28
C SER A 15 -19.85 -36.62 1.92
N SER A 16 -19.85 -37.76 1.21
CA SER A 16 -20.98 -38.67 0.84
C SER A 16 -21.94 -38.16 -0.26
N GLY A 17 -22.67 -38.99 -1.02
CA GLY A 17 -22.76 -40.46 -1.13
C GLY A 17 -23.74 -40.88 -2.26
N LEU A 18 -23.82 -42.16 -2.66
CA LEU A 18 -24.62 -42.63 -3.82
C LEU A 18 -25.60 -43.79 -3.49
N PRO A 19 -26.80 -43.82 -4.09
CA PRO A 19 -27.49 -45.04 -4.56
C PRO A 19 -28.35 -44.83 -5.86
N LEU A 20 -29.22 -45.74 -6.35
CA LEU A 20 -29.08 -47.15 -6.80
C LEU A 20 -30.43 -47.63 -7.46
N LEU A 21 -30.45 -48.79 -8.16
CA LEU A 21 -31.62 -49.64 -8.56
C LEU A 21 -32.46 -49.22 -9.81
N THR A 22 -33.04 -50.10 -10.68
CA THR A 22 -33.07 -51.60 -10.77
C THR A 22 -33.54 -52.15 -12.16
N SER A 23 -33.55 -53.49 -12.30
CA SER A 23 -34.55 -54.37 -13.00
C SER A 23 -34.55 -54.49 -14.53
N LEU A 24 -34.97 -55.61 -15.16
CA LEU A 24 -35.14 -57.07 -14.80
C LEU A 24 -35.08 -57.93 -16.13
N PRO A 25 -35.11 -59.29 -16.13
CA PRO A 25 -34.46 -60.12 -17.17
C PRO A 25 -35.34 -61.21 -17.84
N LEU A 26 -34.69 -62.09 -18.62
CA LEU A 26 -34.89 -63.55 -18.79
C LEU A 26 -33.65 -64.08 -19.60
N ASP A 27 -33.15 -65.33 -19.55
CA ASP A 27 -33.44 -66.49 -18.69
C ASP A 27 -32.22 -67.48 -18.56
N SER A 28 -32.48 -68.79 -18.43
CA SER A 28 -31.65 -69.91 -17.95
C SER A 28 -31.13 -70.96 -18.98
N GLU A 29 -29.97 -71.59 -18.72
CA GLU A 29 -29.87 -73.06 -18.50
C GLU A 29 -28.49 -73.49 -17.92
N ASP A 30 -28.38 -74.76 -17.49
CA ASP A 30 -27.46 -75.25 -16.43
C ASP A 30 -26.00 -75.59 -16.82
N THR A 31 -25.10 -75.51 -15.82
CA THR A 31 -24.10 -76.59 -15.52
C THR A 31 -23.38 -76.35 -14.18
N SER A 32 -23.07 -77.43 -13.46
CA SER A 32 -22.37 -77.37 -12.18
C SER A 32 -20.87 -77.08 -12.34
N PHE A 33 -20.33 -76.05 -11.67
CA PHE A 33 -18.88 -75.80 -11.64
C PHE A 33 -18.33 -75.39 -10.27
N SER A 34 -17.09 -75.80 -10.03
CA SER A 34 -16.40 -75.71 -8.74
C SER A 34 -16.10 -74.28 -8.30
N LYS A 35 -16.23 -74.01 -7.00
CA LYS A 35 -15.90 -72.71 -6.36
C LYS A 35 -14.45 -72.29 -6.64
N ARG A 36 -14.25 -71.22 -7.42
CA ARG A 36 -12.99 -70.46 -7.45
C ARG A 36 -13.29 -68.97 -7.33
N LYS A 37 -12.63 -68.29 -6.36
CA LYS A 37 -12.72 -66.83 -6.20
C LYS A 37 -12.06 -66.13 -7.39
N PRO A 38 -12.64 -65.07 -7.97
CA PRO A 38 -11.97 -64.28 -9.00
C PRO A 38 -10.80 -63.51 -8.37
N ARG A 39 -9.56 -63.95 -8.63
CA ARG A 39 -8.38 -63.11 -8.41
C ARG A 39 -8.28 -62.13 -9.57
N TRP A 40 -8.80 -60.93 -9.39
CA TRP A 40 -8.49 -59.78 -10.26
C TRP A 40 -7.03 -59.37 -10.04
N GLY A 41 -6.13 -60.13 -10.67
CA GLY A 41 -4.71 -59.81 -10.73
C GLY A 41 -4.47 -58.75 -11.78
N ILE A 42 -4.47 -57.48 -11.38
CA ILE A 42 -3.90 -56.41 -12.20
C ILE A 42 -2.45 -56.82 -12.50
N SER A 43 -2.10 -56.95 -13.79
CA SER A 43 -0.75 -57.35 -14.18
C SER A 43 0.28 -56.41 -13.55
N SER A 44 1.38 -56.96 -13.03
CA SER A 44 2.46 -56.19 -12.42
C SER A 44 2.93 -55.03 -13.32
N THR A 45 2.94 -55.26 -14.63
CA THR A 45 3.25 -54.24 -15.65
C THR A 45 2.28 -53.06 -15.65
N VAL A 46 0.97 -53.29 -15.47
CA VAL A 46 -0.05 -52.23 -15.42
C VAL A 46 0.09 -51.41 -14.14
N SER A 47 0.34 -52.05 -13.00
CA SER A 47 0.61 -51.36 -11.73
C SER A 47 1.87 -50.48 -11.82
N LEU A 48 2.94 -50.98 -12.44
CA LEU A 48 4.17 -50.21 -12.67
C LEU A 48 3.95 -49.01 -13.61
N LEU A 49 3.16 -49.17 -14.68
CA LEU A 49 2.79 -48.07 -15.58
C LEU A 49 1.97 -46.99 -14.86
N LEU A 50 1.01 -47.37 -14.02
CA LEU A 50 0.21 -46.41 -13.24
C LEU A 50 1.08 -45.63 -12.22
N ILE A 51 2.01 -46.30 -11.55
CA ILE A 51 2.98 -45.65 -10.64
C ILE A 51 3.90 -44.70 -11.43
N TYR A 52 4.39 -45.11 -12.61
CA TYR A 52 5.21 -44.26 -13.46
C TYR A 52 4.46 -42.99 -13.92
N CYS A 53 3.21 -43.12 -14.37
CA CYS A 53 2.37 -41.98 -14.75
C CYS A 53 2.09 -41.03 -13.57
N ALA A 54 1.82 -41.56 -12.37
CA ALA A 54 1.64 -40.75 -11.17
C ALA A 54 2.91 -39.98 -10.78
N LEU A 55 4.08 -40.63 -10.82
CA LEU A 55 5.37 -39.98 -10.54
C LEU A 55 5.73 -38.92 -11.61
N SER A 56 5.51 -39.22 -12.89
CA SER A 56 5.75 -38.27 -13.97
C SER A 56 4.87 -37.01 -13.87
N THR A 57 3.58 -37.17 -13.55
CA THR A 57 2.63 -36.04 -13.41
C THR A 57 2.90 -35.19 -12.16
N THR A 58 3.32 -35.80 -11.05
CA THR A 58 3.72 -35.05 -9.84
C THR A 58 5.01 -34.27 -10.06
N VAL A 59 6.02 -34.83 -10.74
CA VAL A 59 7.23 -34.08 -11.13
C VAL A 59 6.88 -32.91 -12.05
N ALA A 60 6.03 -33.12 -13.07
CA ALA A 60 5.63 -32.06 -14.00
C ALA A 60 4.90 -30.89 -13.31
N THR A 61 3.99 -31.18 -12.36
CA THR A 61 3.27 -30.14 -11.61
C THR A 61 4.18 -29.38 -10.64
N ILE A 62 5.15 -30.04 -10.01
CA ILE A 62 6.18 -29.39 -9.17
C ILE A 62 7.04 -28.45 -10.02
N VAL A 63 7.53 -28.88 -11.18
CA VAL A 63 8.32 -28.04 -12.09
C VAL A 63 7.51 -26.82 -12.58
N MET A 64 6.24 -27.02 -12.96
CA MET A 64 5.37 -25.92 -13.36
C MET A 64 5.12 -24.92 -12.22
N ALA A 65 4.91 -25.41 -10.99
CA ALA A 65 4.76 -24.55 -9.81
C ALA A 65 6.04 -23.76 -9.49
N MET A 66 7.22 -24.36 -9.65
CA MET A 66 8.50 -23.66 -9.52
C MET A 66 8.65 -22.57 -10.58
N VAL A 67 8.37 -22.84 -11.85
CA VAL A 67 8.43 -21.85 -12.93
C VAL A 67 7.45 -20.69 -12.68
N LEU A 68 6.21 -20.98 -12.27
CA LEU A 68 5.22 -19.95 -11.92
C LEU A 68 5.64 -19.13 -10.69
N SER A 69 6.33 -19.75 -9.72
CA SER A 69 6.91 -19.04 -8.58
C SER A 69 8.03 -18.09 -9.02
N GLN A 70 8.97 -18.56 -9.84
CA GLN A 70 10.07 -17.75 -10.40
C GLN A 70 9.56 -16.57 -11.25
N LEU A 71 8.50 -16.78 -12.04
CA LEU A 71 7.85 -15.70 -12.79
C LEU A 71 7.18 -14.67 -11.86
N ARG A 72 6.57 -15.11 -10.74
CA ARG A 72 6.01 -14.20 -9.74
C ARG A 72 7.09 -13.42 -8.99
N THR A 73 8.17 -14.06 -8.55
CA THR A 73 9.27 -13.38 -7.83
C THR A 73 9.97 -12.35 -8.73
N ASN A 74 10.17 -12.67 -10.01
CA ASN A 74 10.76 -11.74 -10.97
C ASN A 74 9.81 -10.56 -11.27
N ALA A 75 8.50 -10.81 -11.38
CA ALA A 75 7.51 -9.75 -11.52
C ALA A 75 7.41 -8.81 -10.30
N SER A 76 7.61 -9.32 -9.08
CA SER A 76 7.71 -8.48 -7.88
C SER A 76 9.04 -7.74 -7.76
N SER A 77 10.15 -8.32 -8.22
CA SER A 77 11.49 -7.72 -8.08
C SER A 77 11.68 -6.46 -8.95
N CYS A 78 11.03 -6.39 -10.11
CA CYS A 78 11.19 -5.27 -11.05
C CYS A 78 10.39 -3.99 -10.70
N LYS A 79 9.70 -3.91 -9.56
CA LYS A 79 8.91 -2.71 -9.17
C LYS A 79 9.54 -1.82 -8.09
N GLN A 80 10.73 -2.15 -7.60
CA GLN A 80 11.36 -1.47 -6.46
C GLN A 80 12.73 -0.88 -6.81
N SER A 81 12.79 0.03 -7.81
CA SER A 81 14.05 0.69 -8.21
C SER A 81 13.95 2.15 -8.68
N SER A 82 12.77 2.78 -8.68
CA SER A 82 12.63 4.19 -9.14
C SER A 82 12.73 5.22 -8.01
N GLN A 83 12.26 4.93 -6.79
CA GLN A 83 12.31 5.90 -5.68
C GLN A 83 13.67 5.99 -4.98
N THR A 84 14.54 5.00 -5.15
CA THR A 84 15.86 4.95 -4.48
C THR A 84 16.94 5.81 -5.13
N GLU A 85 16.72 6.30 -6.36
CA GLU A 85 17.71 7.06 -7.14
C GLU A 85 17.76 8.55 -6.77
N HIS A 86 16.71 9.06 -6.10
CA HIS A 86 16.51 10.48 -5.79
C HIS A 86 16.10 10.71 -4.33
N SER A 87 16.94 10.23 -3.42
CA SER A 87 16.84 10.48 -1.98
C SER A 87 18.10 11.13 -1.44
N PHE A 88 17.98 11.94 -0.39
CA PHE A 88 19.11 12.56 0.32
C PHE A 88 18.94 12.40 1.84
N GLU A 89 20.04 12.51 2.58
CA GLU A 89 20.02 12.55 4.04
C GLU A 89 19.95 14.00 4.53
N ALA A 90 19.15 14.25 5.57
CA ALA A 90 19.07 15.54 6.27
C ALA A 90 18.49 15.36 7.69
N THR A 91 18.64 16.37 8.53
CA THR A 91 17.94 16.49 9.83
C THR A 91 16.77 17.47 9.71
N PHE A 92 15.82 17.42 10.64
CA PHE A 92 14.65 18.31 10.59
C PHE A 92 14.95 19.75 11.02
N GLY A 93 15.88 19.94 11.94
CA GLY A 93 16.21 21.26 12.50
C GLY A 93 14.98 21.93 13.14
N GLY A 94 14.96 23.26 13.10
CA GLY A 94 13.80 24.03 13.55
C GLY A 94 13.80 25.43 12.94
N ASP A 95 12.65 25.84 12.41
CA ASP A 95 12.41 27.18 11.89
C ASP A 95 11.15 27.76 12.52
N LEU A 96 11.35 28.75 13.39
CA LEU A 96 10.29 29.39 14.17
C LEU A 96 9.24 30.13 13.30
N SER A 97 9.55 30.41 12.03
CA SER A 97 8.60 31.05 11.11
C SER A 97 7.49 30.09 10.64
N TYR A 98 7.78 28.78 10.54
CA TYR A 98 6.76 27.76 10.30
C TYR A 98 6.06 27.29 11.59
N MET A 99 6.62 27.62 12.77
CA MET A 99 6.02 27.32 14.09
C MET A 99 5.04 28.42 14.56
N SER A 100 4.38 29.12 13.63
CA SER A 100 3.58 30.29 13.97
C SER A 100 2.32 30.48 13.11
N VAL A 101 1.25 30.89 13.78
CA VAL A 101 -0.05 31.29 13.21
C VAL A 101 -0.19 32.81 13.07
N ASP A 102 0.90 33.56 13.27
CA ASP A 102 0.95 35.01 13.04
C ASP A 102 0.86 35.32 11.53
N HIS A 103 -0.05 36.22 11.14
CA HIS A 103 -0.29 36.59 9.75
C HIS A 103 0.94 37.12 9.01
N LYS A 104 1.94 37.65 9.72
CA LYS A 104 3.21 38.07 9.08
C LYS A 104 3.94 36.93 8.38
N TYR A 105 3.61 35.68 8.69
CA TYR A 105 4.16 34.48 8.07
C TYR A 105 3.23 33.84 7.03
N ASP A 106 2.01 34.35 6.79
CA ASP A 106 1.10 33.82 5.77
C ASP A 106 1.77 33.64 4.39
N PRO A 107 2.66 34.54 3.90
CA PRO A 107 3.37 34.34 2.63
C PRO A 107 4.26 33.08 2.53
N LEU A 108 4.53 32.38 3.65
CA LEU A 108 5.22 31.08 3.67
C LEU A 108 4.28 29.88 3.41
N TRP A 109 2.96 30.13 3.32
CA TRP A 109 1.89 29.13 3.28
C TRP A 109 0.87 29.35 2.14
N GLU A 110 0.86 30.54 1.52
CA GLU A 110 -0.08 30.95 0.45
C GLU A 110 0.27 30.36 -0.94
N ASP A 111 1.50 29.91 -1.19
CA ASP A 111 1.90 29.35 -2.49
C ASP A 111 1.26 27.99 -2.82
N LEU A 112 0.47 27.48 -1.89
CA LEU A 112 -0.13 26.16 -1.88
C LEU A 112 -1.63 26.20 -2.17
N GLY A 113 -2.19 27.35 -2.57
CA GLY A 113 -3.61 27.47 -2.93
C GLY A 113 -4.05 26.45 -3.99
N ALA A 114 -5.26 25.89 -3.86
CA ALA A 114 -5.71 24.69 -4.61
C ALA A 114 -5.56 24.76 -6.14
N LYS A 115 -5.64 25.95 -6.76
CA LYS A 115 -5.44 26.15 -8.21
C LYS A 115 -3.96 26.10 -8.63
N GLY A 116 -3.03 26.39 -7.72
CA GLY A 116 -1.58 26.26 -7.92
C GLY A 116 -1.17 24.80 -8.11
N LEU A 117 -1.78 23.89 -7.34
CA LEU A 117 -1.42 22.47 -7.26
C LEU A 117 -1.60 21.68 -8.58
N ILE A 118 -2.59 22.04 -9.40
CA ILE A 118 -2.98 21.22 -10.56
C ILE A 118 -2.05 21.46 -11.75
N VAL A 119 -1.36 20.41 -12.17
CA VAL A 119 -0.48 20.35 -13.36
C VAL A 119 -0.93 19.24 -14.32
N LYS A 120 -0.48 19.28 -15.58
CA LYS A 120 -0.77 18.23 -16.57
C LYS A 120 0.39 17.23 -16.60
N LEU A 121 0.20 16.06 -16.02
CA LEU A 121 1.25 15.02 -15.91
C LEU A 121 0.91 13.81 -16.79
N PRO A 122 1.91 13.04 -17.28
CA PRO A 122 1.67 11.76 -17.95
C PRO A 122 0.97 10.78 -17.00
N ASP A 123 -0.11 10.15 -17.46
CA ASP A 123 -0.83 9.13 -16.69
C ASP A 123 -0.65 7.75 -17.33
N GLU A 124 0.11 6.87 -16.66
CA GLU A 124 0.39 5.49 -17.12
C GLU A 124 -0.89 4.68 -17.37
N LYS A 125 -1.97 4.96 -16.64
CA LYS A 125 -3.26 4.27 -16.78
C LYS A 125 -3.96 4.62 -18.10
N TYR A 126 -3.57 5.70 -18.75
CA TYR A 126 -4.13 6.18 -20.01
C TYR A 126 -3.04 6.40 -21.08
N ASP A 127 -2.15 5.42 -21.23
CA ASP A 127 -1.11 5.37 -22.26
C ASP A 127 -0.11 6.54 -22.22
N GLY A 128 0.16 7.08 -21.02
CA GLY A 128 1.04 8.24 -20.83
C GLY A 128 0.45 9.57 -21.29
N LYS A 129 -0.85 9.62 -21.64
CA LYS A 129 -1.53 10.88 -22.01
C LYS A 129 -1.50 11.87 -20.85
N LEU A 130 -1.23 13.13 -21.18
CA LEU A 130 -1.22 14.21 -20.19
C LEU A 130 -2.62 14.43 -19.59
N ARG A 131 -2.75 14.26 -18.27
CA ARG A 131 -3.98 14.48 -17.51
C ARG A 131 -3.77 15.46 -16.36
N PRO A 132 -4.81 16.22 -15.94
CA PRO A 132 -4.74 17.00 -14.71
C PRO A 132 -4.46 16.10 -13.51
N GLY A 133 -3.47 16.48 -12.70
CA GLY A 133 -3.09 15.82 -11.46
C GLY A 133 -2.37 16.79 -10.53
N SER A 134 -2.01 16.33 -9.34
CA SER A 134 -1.22 17.08 -8.36
C SER A 134 -0.09 16.20 -7.86
N ILE A 135 1.06 16.81 -7.55
CA ILE A 135 2.16 16.14 -6.87
C ILE A 135 1.80 16.02 -5.38
N SER A 136 1.81 14.80 -4.83
CA SER A 136 1.36 14.51 -3.47
C SER A 136 2.01 15.40 -2.40
N MET A 137 3.31 15.71 -2.52
CA MET A 137 4.03 16.60 -1.61
C MET A 137 3.36 17.99 -1.49
N PHE A 138 2.98 18.60 -2.62
CA PHE A 138 2.33 19.92 -2.62
C PHE A 138 0.89 19.85 -2.08
N HIS A 139 0.19 18.72 -2.29
CA HIS A 139 -1.11 18.52 -1.65
C HIS A 139 -1.01 18.36 -0.13
N GLN A 140 0.02 17.67 0.37
CA GLN A 140 0.30 17.55 1.81
C GLN A 140 0.62 18.92 2.43
N LEU A 141 1.45 19.72 1.77
CA LEU A 141 1.74 21.09 2.18
C LEU A 141 0.49 21.98 2.18
N HIS A 142 -0.36 21.89 1.15
CA HIS A 142 -1.67 22.55 1.10
C HIS A 142 -2.55 22.18 2.30
N CYS A 143 -2.70 20.87 2.58
CA CYS A 143 -3.48 20.41 3.71
C CYS A 143 -2.94 20.94 5.05
N LEU A 144 -1.61 21.04 5.22
CA LEU A 144 -1.00 21.63 6.41
C LEU A 144 -1.29 23.12 6.53
N SER A 145 -1.27 23.86 5.41
CA SER A 145 -1.70 25.27 5.34
C SER A 145 -3.18 25.43 5.74
N SER A 146 -4.08 24.56 5.29
CA SER A 146 -5.49 24.57 5.71
C SER A 146 -5.67 24.30 7.21
N LEU A 147 -4.89 23.40 7.82
CA LEU A 147 -4.91 23.21 9.28
C LEU A 147 -4.41 24.46 10.02
N ARG A 148 -3.35 25.11 9.53
CA ARG A 148 -2.85 26.37 10.08
C ARG A 148 -3.92 27.46 10.03
N HIS A 149 -4.65 27.57 8.92
CA HIS A 149 -5.71 28.56 8.74
C HIS A 149 -6.87 28.34 9.72
N ALA A 150 -7.33 27.10 9.92
CA ALA A 150 -8.36 26.80 10.91
C ALA A 150 -7.96 27.21 12.34
N ILE A 151 -6.67 27.12 12.70
CA ILE A 151 -6.15 27.61 13.98
C ILE A 151 -6.11 29.15 14.02
N GLN A 152 -5.81 29.84 12.91
CA GLN A 152 -5.92 31.30 12.83
C GLN A 152 -7.36 31.76 13.06
N GLU A 153 -8.32 31.17 12.33
CA GLU A 153 -9.74 31.49 12.44
C GLU A 153 -10.27 31.28 13.87
N ALA A 154 -9.93 30.15 14.50
CA ALA A 154 -10.28 29.88 15.89
C ALA A 154 -9.72 30.93 16.86
N ARG A 155 -8.50 31.44 16.63
CA ARG A 155 -7.90 32.51 17.45
C ARG A 155 -8.50 33.89 17.18
N GLU A 156 -9.08 34.10 16.00
CA GLU A 156 -9.86 35.30 15.66
C GLU A 156 -11.29 35.27 16.22
N GLY A 157 -11.70 34.16 16.85
CA GLY A 157 -13.05 33.99 17.40
C GLY A 157 -14.09 33.52 16.38
N LYS A 158 -13.66 33.02 15.21
CA LYS A 158 -14.51 32.29 14.28
C LYS A 158 -14.55 30.82 14.70
N ASP A 159 -15.71 30.19 14.61
CA ASP A 159 -15.82 28.74 14.81
C ASP A 159 -15.38 28.03 13.51
N PRO A 160 -14.31 27.20 13.53
CA PRO A 160 -13.90 26.43 12.35
C PRO A 160 -14.85 25.25 12.06
N GLY A 161 -15.83 24.97 12.93
CA GLY A 161 -16.73 23.83 12.83
C GLY A 161 -16.18 22.57 13.53
N LEU A 162 -16.97 21.49 13.49
CA LEU A 162 -16.64 20.21 14.14
C LEU A 162 -16.19 19.14 13.14
N ASP A 163 -16.81 19.09 11.95
CA ASP A 163 -16.48 18.08 10.94
C ASP A 163 -16.67 18.55 9.48
N TRP A 164 -16.58 17.59 8.55
CA TRP A 164 -16.63 17.78 7.10
C TRP A 164 -17.94 18.40 6.58
N GLN A 165 -18.99 18.45 7.40
CA GLN A 165 -20.25 19.13 7.10
C GLN A 165 -20.16 20.65 7.34
N ASP A 166 -19.33 21.08 8.30
CA ASP A 166 -19.15 22.49 8.68
C ASP A 166 -18.02 23.15 7.87
N ASN A 167 -16.95 22.40 7.60
CA ASN A 167 -15.79 22.85 6.83
C ASN A 167 -15.34 21.79 5.84
N ASP A 168 -15.27 22.14 4.55
CA ASP A 168 -14.89 21.20 3.49
C ASP A 168 -13.38 20.95 3.40
N HIS A 169 -12.53 21.73 4.07
CA HIS A 169 -11.07 21.66 3.99
C HIS A 169 -10.41 20.99 5.20
N TRP A 170 -10.36 21.64 6.37
CA TRP A 170 -9.51 21.17 7.48
C TRP A 170 -9.82 19.73 7.94
N PRO A 171 -11.08 19.22 7.95
CA PRO A 171 -11.37 17.86 8.39
C PRO A 171 -10.84 16.79 7.43
N HIS A 172 -10.97 17.01 6.10
CA HIS A 172 -10.39 16.09 5.12
C HIS A 172 -8.87 16.19 5.11
N CYS A 173 -8.32 17.38 5.35
CA CYS A 173 -6.87 17.60 5.45
C CYS A 173 -6.26 16.80 6.61
N MET A 174 -6.94 16.73 7.77
CA MET A 174 -6.53 15.87 8.88
C MET A 174 -6.50 14.38 8.49
N ASP A 175 -7.55 13.88 7.85
CA ASP A 175 -7.62 12.48 7.39
C ASP A 175 -6.56 12.16 6.32
N TYR A 176 -6.37 13.05 5.35
CA TYR A 176 -5.37 12.89 4.28
C TYR A 176 -3.94 12.91 4.82
N LEU A 177 -3.60 13.83 5.74
CA LEU A 177 -2.30 13.87 6.39
C LEU A 177 -2.07 12.65 7.28
N ARG A 178 -3.08 12.22 8.05
CA ARG A 178 -3.02 10.97 8.82
C ARG A 178 -2.72 9.75 7.94
N LYS A 179 -3.44 9.61 6.83
CA LYS A 179 -3.22 8.51 5.85
C LYS A 179 -1.86 8.60 5.17
N THR A 180 -1.39 9.82 4.89
CA THR A 180 -0.05 10.06 4.36
C THR A 180 1.03 9.58 5.32
N LEU A 181 0.97 9.97 6.60
CA LEU A 181 1.93 9.56 7.62
C LEU A 181 1.95 8.04 7.80
N LEU A 182 0.78 7.39 7.84
CA LEU A 182 0.65 5.93 7.89
C LEU A 182 1.13 5.22 6.60
N CYS A 183 1.12 5.91 5.45
CA CYS A 183 1.62 5.37 4.18
C CYS A 183 3.14 5.47 4.06
N TRP A 184 3.75 6.52 4.63
CA TRP A 184 5.21 6.65 4.71
C TRP A 184 5.81 5.73 5.77
N ALA A 185 5.13 5.56 6.91
CA ALA A 185 5.50 4.64 7.98
C ALA A 185 6.98 4.74 8.41
N ASP A 186 7.45 5.97 8.63
CA ASP A 186 8.82 6.26 9.11
C ASP A 186 9.08 5.48 10.41
N ASP A 187 10.06 4.58 10.37
CA ASP A 187 10.41 3.62 11.42
C ASP A 187 11.63 4.06 12.26
N LEU A 188 12.10 5.30 12.06
CA LEU A 188 13.17 5.91 12.84
C LEU A 188 12.79 6.02 14.32
N ILE A 189 13.67 5.52 15.19
CA ILE A 189 13.51 5.65 16.65
C ILE A 189 14.07 7.01 17.09
N GLU A 190 13.18 7.99 17.24
CA GLU A 190 13.52 9.30 17.81
C GLU A 190 13.99 9.17 19.27
N ARG A 191 14.99 9.97 19.65
CA ARG A 191 15.59 9.93 21.01
C ARG A 191 15.70 11.34 21.60
N PRO A 192 15.75 11.47 22.94
CA PRO A 192 16.02 12.77 23.55
C PRO A 192 17.40 13.27 23.11
N PHE A 193 17.47 14.52 22.65
CA PHE A 193 18.74 15.16 22.34
C PHE A 193 19.64 15.26 23.58
N VAL A 194 20.96 15.13 23.39
CA VAL A 194 21.96 15.33 24.44
C VAL A 194 22.76 16.59 24.11
N PHE A 195 22.60 17.63 24.93
CA PHE A 195 23.34 18.89 24.79
C PHE A 195 24.86 18.68 24.98
N ASP A 196 25.69 19.56 24.43
CA ASP A 196 27.16 19.51 24.51
C ASP A 196 27.72 19.38 25.93
N ASN A 197 26.96 19.83 26.94
CA ASN A 197 27.30 19.73 28.36
C ASN A 197 26.93 18.38 29.01
N GLY A 198 26.46 17.40 28.22
CA GLY A 198 26.01 16.08 28.66
C GLY A 198 24.59 16.04 29.25
N THR A 199 23.87 17.16 29.30
CA THR A 199 22.47 17.18 29.75
C THR A 199 21.58 16.51 28.71
N VAL A 200 20.66 15.67 29.15
CA VAL A 200 19.64 15.06 28.28
C VAL A 200 18.41 15.95 28.25
N SER A 201 17.85 16.18 27.06
CA SER A 201 16.59 16.91 26.87
C SER A 201 15.43 16.23 27.59
N SER A 202 14.50 17.02 28.12
CA SER A 202 13.25 16.52 28.72
C SER A 202 12.17 16.19 27.69
N PHE A 203 12.45 16.39 26.40
CA PHE A 203 11.53 16.14 25.28
C PHE A 203 12.21 15.36 24.15
N ILE A 204 11.38 14.74 23.32
CA ILE A 204 11.76 14.07 22.07
C ILE A 204 11.00 14.81 20.97
N ASP A 205 11.71 15.32 19.98
CA ASP A 205 11.16 16.10 18.86
C ASP A 205 11.67 15.65 17.48
N GLY A 206 12.58 14.67 17.44
CA GLY A 206 13.19 14.15 16.23
C GLY A 206 13.99 15.17 15.42
N ALA A 207 14.29 16.36 15.97
CA ALA A 207 14.81 17.50 15.22
C ALA A 207 16.23 17.27 14.67
N GLN A 208 17.03 16.48 15.39
CA GLN A 208 18.43 16.19 15.04
C GLN A 208 18.66 14.77 14.51
N ASP A 209 17.62 13.94 14.47
CA ASP A 209 17.74 12.59 13.93
C ASP A 209 17.87 12.66 12.41
N VAL A 210 18.88 11.98 11.86
CA VAL A 210 19.15 11.95 10.41
C VAL A 210 18.13 11.05 9.73
N ARG A 211 17.45 11.59 8.70
CA ARG A 211 16.41 10.89 7.93
C ARG A 211 16.76 10.81 6.47
N LYS A 212 16.22 9.78 5.80
CA LYS A 212 16.29 9.61 4.36
C LYS A 212 15.08 10.26 3.70
N CYS A 213 15.26 11.46 3.17
CA CYS A 213 14.20 12.26 2.54
C CYS A 213 14.13 12.01 1.03
N GLY A 214 12.93 12.07 0.44
CA GLY A 214 12.75 12.17 -1.01
C GLY A 214 13.14 13.55 -1.54
N ASP A 215 13.75 13.62 -2.73
CA ASP A 215 14.33 14.85 -3.28
C ASP A 215 13.27 15.90 -3.74
N ASN A 216 12.76 16.66 -2.78
CA ASN A 216 11.80 17.74 -2.97
C ASN A 216 12.26 18.82 -3.98
N ARG A 217 13.57 19.00 -4.21
CA ARG A 217 14.11 19.93 -5.22
C ARG A 217 13.60 19.61 -6.62
N GLN A 218 13.54 18.33 -6.98
CA GLN A 218 13.05 17.89 -8.28
C GLN A 218 11.55 18.12 -8.43
N LEU A 219 10.78 17.93 -7.35
CA LEU A 219 9.34 18.19 -7.35
C LEU A 219 9.03 19.70 -7.45
N ILE A 220 9.82 20.53 -6.75
CA ILE A 220 9.75 22.00 -6.86
C ILE A 220 10.12 22.46 -8.28
N GLN A 221 11.19 21.90 -8.86
CA GLN A 221 11.59 22.24 -10.22
C GLN A 221 10.53 21.79 -11.24
N LEU A 222 9.99 20.58 -11.11
CA LEU A 222 8.92 20.06 -11.96
C LEU A 222 7.69 20.97 -11.99
N MET A 223 7.28 21.54 -10.85
CA MET A 223 6.19 22.51 -10.81
C MET A 223 6.54 23.82 -11.54
N ARG A 224 7.77 24.33 -11.35
CA ARG A 224 8.26 25.55 -12.04
C ARG A 224 8.35 25.35 -13.55
N ASP A 225 8.79 24.18 -14.01
CA ASP A 225 8.83 23.80 -15.43
C ASP A 225 7.43 23.73 -16.05
N HIS A 226 6.40 23.46 -15.23
CA HIS A 226 4.98 23.55 -15.61
C HIS A 226 4.39 24.98 -15.46
N GLY A 227 5.24 26.00 -15.30
CA GLY A 227 4.84 27.41 -15.23
C GLY A 227 4.16 27.81 -13.92
N LYS A 228 4.42 27.08 -12.82
CA LYS A 228 3.88 27.42 -11.49
C LYS A 228 4.85 28.30 -10.70
N GLU A 229 4.32 29.34 -10.08
CA GLU A 229 5.02 30.07 -9.03
C GLU A 229 5.06 29.19 -7.77
N VAL A 230 6.28 28.88 -7.29
CA VAL A 230 6.51 28.02 -6.11
C VAL A 230 7.52 28.70 -5.21
N TYR A 231 7.03 29.19 -4.06
CA TYR A 231 7.78 29.93 -3.07
C TYR A 231 8.33 29.01 -1.96
N THR A 232 7.72 27.84 -1.79
CA THR A 232 8.20 26.69 -1.01
C THR A 232 9.69 26.50 -1.26
N ARG A 233 10.49 26.64 -0.21
CA ARG A 233 11.93 26.44 -0.27
C ARG A 233 12.24 24.95 -0.30
N PRO A 234 13.28 24.53 -1.03
CA PRO A 234 13.84 23.20 -0.83
C PRO A 234 14.18 22.97 0.63
N PHE A 235 13.97 21.73 1.07
CA PHE A 235 14.41 21.32 2.40
C PHE A 235 15.94 21.50 2.52
N PRO A 236 16.44 22.08 3.62
CA PRO A 236 17.87 22.30 3.81
C PRO A 236 18.65 20.97 3.85
N TYR A 237 19.94 21.06 3.58
CA TYR A 237 20.92 20.02 3.88
C TYR A 237 21.45 20.23 5.31
#